data_AF-A0A2G9THM1-F1
#
_entry.id   AF-A0A2G9THM1-F1
#
_cell.length_a   1.000
_cell.length_b   1.000
_cell.length_c   1.000
_cell.angle_alpha   90.00
_cell.angle_beta   90.00
_cell.angle_gamma   90.00
#
_symmetry.space_group_name_H-M   'P 1'
#
loop_
_entity.id
_entity.type
_entity.pdbx_description
1 polymer ?
#
loop_
_entity_poly.entity_id
_entity_poly.type
_entity_poly.pdbx_seq_one_letter_code
_entity_poly.pdbx_strand_id
1 'polypeptide(L)'
;MLAIVTIAVIHLALVSTGPSTKPGFCSSTSLNQTDKARKVFHRFHNDFRRMIALGFLRFARTSNDKKRNLGPAKNMYEVSWDCDLEKKAQEEISSCILPRDSNLTENTLR
;
A
#
# COMPACT_ATOMS: atom_id res chain seq x y z
N MET A 1 -42.41 -5.28 40.77
CA MET A 1 -41.66 -6.19 39.88
C MET A 1 -41.56 -5.71 38.41
N LEU A 2 -42.40 -4.80 37.90
CA LEU A 2 -42.25 -4.27 36.54
C LEU A 2 -41.16 -3.20 36.34
N ALA A 3 -40.75 -2.47 37.39
CA ALA A 3 -39.75 -1.39 37.26
C ALA A 3 -38.28 -1.86 37.21
N ILE A 4 -38.00 -3.10 37.63
CA ILE A 4 -36.63 -3.64 37.69
C ILE A 4 -36.24 -4.27 36.34
N VAL A 5 -37.24 -4.81 35.63
CA VAL A 5 -37.06 -5.46 34.32
C VAL A 5 -36.71 -4.43 33.23
N THR A 6 -37.22 -3.19 33.33
CA THR A 6 -36.92 -2.13 32.36
C THR A 6 -35.49 -1.59 32.47
N ILE A 7 -34.94 -1.52 33.69
CA ILE A 7 -33.58 -1.02 33.92
C ILE A 7 -32.53 -2.00 33.37
N ALA A 8 -32.76 -3.31 33.49
CA ALA A 8 -31.87 -4.33 32.95
C ALA A 8 -31.79 -4.32 31.41
N VAL A 9 -32.90 -3.99 30.74
CA VAL A 9 -32.95 -3.88 29.26
C VAL A 9 -32.20 -2.64 28.76
N ILE A 10 -32.17 -1.56 29.53
CA ILE A 10 -31.45 -0.32 29.16
C ILE A 10 -29.93 -0.49 29.30
N HIS A 11 -29.44 -1.31 30.23
CA HIS A 11 -28.00 -1.55 30.37
C HIS A 11 -27.39 -2.53 29.35
N LEU A 12 -28.20 -3.33 28.65
CA LEU A 12 -27.69 -4.26 27.64
C LEU A 12 -27.58 -3.66 26.22
N ALA A 13 -27.94 -2.38 26.05
CA ALA A 13 -27.88 -1.68 24.76
C ALA A 13 -26.71 -0.69 24.63
N LEU A 14 -25.74 -0.68 25.56
CA LEU A 14 -24.43 -0.07 25.31
C LEU A 14 -23.46 -1.12 24.74
N VAL A 15 -23.78 -1.65 23.56
CA VAL A 15 -22.72 -2.14 22.67
C VAL A 15 -22.01 -0.90 22.19
N SER A 16 -20.82 -0.63 22.73
CA SER A 16 -19.96 0.44 22.22
C SER A 16 -19.64 0.13 20.77
N THR A 17 -20.36 0.75 19.83
CA THR A 17 -19.84 0.96 18.49
C THR A 17 -18.72 1.98 18.64
N GLY A 18 -17.56 1.53 19.11
CA GLY A 18 -16.33 2.28 18.92
C GLY A 18 -16.21 2.60 17.43
N PRO A 19 -15.76 3.80 17.04
CA PRO A 19 -15.57 4.12 15.64
C PRO A 19 -14.70 3.00 15.04
N SER A 20 -15.26 2.28 14.08
CA SER A 20 -14.56 1.22 13.36
C SER A 20 -13.55 1.93 12.46
N THR A 21 -12.42 2.33 13.04
CA THR A 21 -11.25 2.75 12.30
C THR A 21 -10.85 1.51 11.51
N LYS A 22 -11.07 1.56 10.19
CA LYS A 22 -10.57 0.55 9.26
C LYS A 22 -9.11 0.29 9.62
N PRO A 23 -8.67 -0.97 9.74
CA PRO A 23 -7.27 -1.23 10.05
C PRO A 23 -6.42 -0.50 9.02
N GLY A 24 -5.65 0.48 9.49
CA GLY A 24 -4.72 1.24 8.68
C GLY A 24 -3.59 0.35 8.19
N PHE A 25 -2.81 0.82 7.21
CA PHE A 25 -1.70 0.03 6.66
C PHE A 25 -0.66 -0.30 7.74
N CYS A 26 -0.28 0.70 8.53
CA CYS A 26 0.68 0.56 9.62
C CYS A 26 0.16 1.28 10.87
N SER A 27 0.33 0.66 12.03
CA SER A 27 -0.06 1.21 13.34
C SER A 27 1.07 1.94 14.07
N SER A 28 2.33 1.79 13.60
CA SER A 28 3.49 2.39 14.27
C SER A 28 3.54 3.91 14.11
N THR A 29 3.83 4.61 15.20
CA THR A 29 4.09 6.05 15.22
C THR A 29 5.50 6.42 14.74
N SER A 30 6.41 5.45 14.58
CA SER A 30 7.79 5.70 14.12
C SER A 30 7.90 5.94 12.61
N LEU A 31 6.82 5.70 11.86
CA LEU A 31 6.77 5.88 10.41
C LEU A 31 6.13 7.23 10.09
N ASN A 32 6.89 8.11 9.47
CA ASN A 32 6.47 9.47 9.13
C ASN A 32 5.76 9.50 7.77
N GLN A 33 4.67 8.75 7.65
CA GLN A 33 3.88 8.64 6.42
C GLN A 33 2.40 8.37 6.72
N THR A 34 1.52 8.84 5.83
CA THR A 34 0.06 8.68 5.94
C THR A 34 -0.45 7.46 5.16
N ASP A 35 -1.55 6.87 5.60
CA ASP A 35 -2.23 5.79 4.87
C ASP A 35 -2.71 6.21 3.48
N LYS A 36 -2.98 7.51 3.27
CA LYS A 36 -3.30 8.03 1.95
C LYS A 36 -2.11 7.86 0.99
N ALA A 37 -0.90 8.18 1.44
CA ALA A 37 0.32 7.99 0.64
C ALA A 37 0.62 6.51 0.40
N ARG A 38 0.52 5.67 1.44
CA ARG A 38 0.67 4.21 1.33
C ARG A 38 -0.28 3.62 0.29
N LYS A 39 -1.54 4.05 0.31
CA LYS A 39 -2.55 3.63 -0.67
C LYS A 39 -2.19 4.00 -2.11
N VAL A 40 -1.55 5.16 -2.34
CA VAL A 40 -1.09 5.55 -3.67
C VAL A 40 -0.01 4.59 -4.16
N PHE A 41 1.03 4.34 -3.36
CA PHE A 41 2.11 3.43 -3.73
C PHE A 41 1.63 1.99 -3.90
N HIS A 42 0.80 1.48 -2.99
CA HIS A 42 0.24 0.13 -3.08
C HIS A 42 -0.60 -0.07 -4.35
N ARG A 43 -1.49 0.88 -4.66
CA ARG A 43 -2.30 0.84 -5.89
C ARG A 43 -1.44 0.95 -7.13
N PHE A 44 -0.49 1.90 -7.16
CA PHE A 44 0.41 2.06 -8.28
C PHE A 44 1.10 0.75 -8.65
N HIS A 45 1.71 0.06 -7.68
CA HIS A 45 2.39 -1.20 -7.95
C HIS A 45 1.42 -2.29 -8.44
N ASN A 46 0.29 -2.47 -7.77
CA ASN A 46 -0.65 -3.53 -8.13
C ASN A 46 -1.39 -3.27 -9.45
N ASP A 47 -1.68 -2.02 -9.79
CA ASP A 47 -2.27 -1.65 -11.08
C ASP A 47 -1.31 -1.97 -12.23
N PHE A 48 -0.03 -1.60 -12.10
CA PHE A 48 0.99 -1.93 -13.09
C PHE A 48 1.25 -3.43 -13.19
N ARG A 49 1.37 -4.13 -12.06
CA ARG A 49 1.51 -5.61 -12.05
C ARG A 49 0.33 -6.28 -12.74
N ARG A 50 -0.90 -5.82 -12.49
CA ARG A 50 -2.11 -6.31 -13.17
C ARG A 50 -2.09 -6.02 -14.67
N MET A 51 -1.70 -4.81 -15.09
CA MET A 51 -1.60 -4.48 -16.51
C MET A 51 -0.56 -5.34 -17.24
N ILE A 52 0.56 -5.67 -16.59
CA ILE A 52 1.57 -6.60 -17.12
C ILE A 52 1.02 -8.03 -17.18
N ALA A 53 0.37 -8.50 -16.11
CA ALA A 53 -0.23 -9.84 -16.08
C ALA A 53 -1.20 -10.06 -17.25
N LEU A 54 -2.01 -9.04 -17.55
CA LEU A 54 -2.97 -9.04 -18.67
C LEU A 54 -2.34 -8.78 -20.04
N GLY A 55 -1.06 -8.36 -20.11
CA GLY A 55 -0.40 -8.02 -21.37
C GLY A 55 -0.85 -6.69 -21.99
N PHE A 56 -1.41 -5.78 -21.19
CA PHE A 56 -1.98 -4.50 -21.65
C PHE A 56 -1.02 -3.31 -21.51
N LEU A 57 0.04 -3.46 -20.72
CA LEU A 57 0.99 -2.36 -20.50
C LEU A 57 1.88 -2.17 -21.72
N ARG A 58 1.75 -1.02 -22.40
CA ARG A 58 2.61 -0.64 -23.54
C ARG A 58 3.80 0.18 -23.08
N PHE A 59 5.01 -0.30 -23.31
CA PHE A 59 6.25 0.34 -22.88
C PHE A 59 7.25 0.47 -24.04
N ALA A 60 8.05 1.54 -24.01
CA ALA A 60 9.18 1.80 -24.89
C ALA A 60 10.33 2.29 -24.02
N ARG A 61 11.55 1.77 -24.24
CA ARG A 61 12.73 2.10 -23.42
C ARG A 61 13.21 3.52 -23.67
N THR A 62 13.11 3.97 -24.93
CA THR A 62 13.38 5.34 -25.35
C THR A 62 12.18 5.92 -26.11
N SER A 63 12.16 7.24 -26.30
CA SER A 63 11.12 7.91 -27.12
C SER A 63 11.10 7.46 -28.58
N ASN A 64 12.22 6.90 -29.05
CA ASN A 64 12.40 6.51 -30.44
C ASN A 64 12.05 5.02 -30.68
N ASP A 65 11.87 4.24 -29.61
CA ASP A 65 11.54 2.83 -29.71
C ASP A 65 10.05 2.62 -30.00
N LYS A 66 9.75 1.59 -30.81
CA LYS A 66 8.38 1.11 -30.97
C LYS A 66 7.87 0.56 -29.64
N LYS A 67 6.71 1.06 -29.19
CA LYS A 67 6.03 0.55 -27.99
C LYS A 67 5.67 -0.92 -28.14
N ARG A 68 6.11 -1.75 -27.19
CA ARG A 68 5.79 -3.18 -27.09
C ARG A 68 4.93 -3.42 -25.84
N ASN A 69 4.15 -4.49 -25.85
CA ASN A 69 3.43 -4.89 -24.66
C ASN A 69 4.38 -5.61 -23.72
N LEU A 70 4.31 -5.30 -22.43
CA LEU A 70 4.90 -6.10 -21.36
C LEU A 70 3.87 -7.15 -20.94
N GLY A 71 4.30 -8.42 -20.90
CA GLY A 71 3.44 -9.58 -20.61
C GLY A 71 2.84 -10.26 -21.86
N PRO A 72 1.80 -11.11 -21.68
CA PRO A 72 1.17 -11.49 -20.42
C PRO A 72 2.13 -12.25 -19.50
N ALA A 73 1.92 -12.16 -18.19
CA ALA A 73 2.76 -12.81 -17.18
C ALA A 73 1.94 -13.80 -16.34
N LYS A 74 2.43 -15.04 -16.24
CA LYS A 74 1.92 -16.03 -15.27
C LYS A 74 2.51 -15.77 -13.88
N ASN A 75 1.77 -16.13 -12.83
CA ASN A 75 2.21 -16.03 -11.42
C ASN A 75 2.52 -14.60 -10.96
N MET A 76 1.76 -13.61 -11.43
CA MET A 76 1.89 -12.21 -11.01
C MET A 76 0.93 -11.90 -9.84
N TYR A 77 1.38 -12.15 -8.61
CA TYR A 77 0.57 -11.97 -7.40
C TYR A 77 0.45 -10.50 -6.99
N GLU A 78 -0.64 -10.16 -6.30
CA GLU A 78 -0.79 -8.86 -5.63
C GLU A 78 0.29 -8.72 -4.54
N VAL A 79 0.91 -7.54 -4.44
CA VAL A 79 1.81 -7.21 -3.34
C VAL A 79 1.00 -6.58 -2.22
N SER A 80 1.22 -7.05 -0.98
CA SER A 80 0.69 -6.42 0.22
C SER A 80 1.66 -5.38 0.75
N TRP A 81 1.17 -4.46 1.58
CA TRP A 81 2.03 -3.54 2.31
C TRP A 81 2.73 -4.24 3.47
N ASP A 82 3.99 -3.87 3.71
CA ASP A 82 4.81 -4.37 4.80
C ASP A 82 5.47 -3.17 5.50
N CYS A 83 5.17 -3.01 6.79
CA CYS A 83 5.63 -1.88 7.58
C CYS A 83 7.13 -1.94 7.91
N ASP A 84 7.74 -3.13 7.94
CA ASP A 84 9.18 -3.30 8.17
C ASP A 84 9.96 -2.91 6.91
N LEU A 85 9.42 -3.20 5.72
CA LEU A 85 9.98 -2.69 4.47
C LEU A 85 9.81 -1.17 4.34
N GLU A 86 8.67 -0.62 4.76
CA GLU A 86 8.49 0.85 4.82
C GLU A 86 9.52 1.50 5.76
N LYS A 87 9.78 0.89 6.91
CA LYS A 87 10.79 1.39 7.87
C LYS A 87 12.18 1.45 7.24
N LYS A 88 12.61 0.38 6.56
CA LYS A 88 13.89 0.37 5.84
C LYS A 88 13.96 1.45 4.76
N ALA A 89 12.87 1.65 4.02
CA ALA A 89 12.79 2.70 3.01
C ALA A 89 12.90 4.11 3.63
N GLN A 90 12.25 4.35 4.77
CA GLN A 90 12.38 5.60 5.50
C GLN A 90 13.80 5.83 6.02
N GLU A 91 14.45 4.79 6.56
CA GLU A 91 15.83 4.86 7.06
C GLU A 91 16.82 5.20 5.95
N GLU A 92 16.68 4.57 4.77
CA GLU A 92 17.55 4.81 3.61
C GLU A 92 17.54 6.28 3.15
N ILE A 93 16.36 6.92 3.15
CA ILE A 93 16.22 8.31 2.69
C ILE A 93 16.31 9.34 3.83
N SER A 94 16.46 8.89 5.08
CA SER A 94 16.38 9.74 6.27
C SER A 94 17.47 10.82 6.35
N SER A 95 18.62 10.59 5.72
CA SER A 95 19.72 11.56 5.64
C SER A 95 19.43 12.72 4.68
N CYS A 96 18.37 12.63 3.85
CA CYS A 96 18.07 13.54 2.76
C CYS A 96 19.20 13.69 1.73
N ILE A 97 20.16 12.75 1.71
CA ILE A 97 21.24 12.69 0.73
C ILE A 97 20.91 11.56 -0.25
N LEU A 98 20.71 11.90 -1.51
CA LEU A 98 20.62 10.88 -2.56
C LEU A 98 22.02 10.35 -2.85
N PRO A 99 22.23 9.02 -2.97
CA PRO A 99 23.53 8.50 -3.34
C PRO A 99 23.92 9.04 -4.72
N ARG A 100 25.14 9.61 -4.83
CA ARG A 100 25.65 10.28 -6.04
C ARG A 100 25.64 9.37 -7.27
N ASP A 101 25.78 8.06 -7.06
CA ASP A 101 25.76 7.01 -8.08
C ASP A 101 24.66 5.99 -7.81
N SER A 102 23.51 6.41 -7.29
CA SER A 102 22.41 5.47 -7.11
C SER A 102 21.94 4.96 -8.48
N ASN A 103 22.35 3.75 -8.84
CA ASN A 103 21.72 2.89 -9.85
C ASN A 103 20.28 2.51 -9.46
N LEU A 104 19.55 3.39 -8.75
CA LEU A 104 18.14 3.27 -8.44
C LEU A 104 17.31 3.12 -9.72
N THR A 105 17.78 3.69 -10.84
CA THR A 105 17.21 3.50 -12.17
C THR A 105 17.63 2.19 -12.84
N GLU A 106 18.76 1.57 -12.48
CA GLU A 106 19.26 0.36 -13.13
C GLU A 106 18.52 -0.91 -12.66
N ASN A 107 18.10 -0.97 -11.38
CA ASN A 107 17.31 -2.10 -10.86
C ASN A 107 15.81 -2.04 -11.20
N THR A 108 15.35 -0.94 -11.80
CA THR A 108 13.95 -0.80 -12.25
C THR A 108 13.81 -1.15 -13.75
N LEU A 109 14.92 -1.31 -14.48
CA LEU A 109 14.94 -1.46 -15.95
C LEU A 109 15.90 -2.54 -16.49
N ARG A 110 16.40 -3.45 -15.64
CA ARG A 110 17.03 -4.71 -16.09
C ARG A 110 16.00 -5.82 -16.24
#